data_AF-A0A358HT34-F1
#
_entry.id   AF-A0A358HT34-F1
#
_cell.length_a   1.000
_cell.length_b   1.000
_cell.length_c   1.000
_cell.angle_alpha   90.00
_cell.angle_beta   90.00
_cell.angle_gamma   90.00
#
_symmetry.space_group_name_H-M   'P 1'
#
loop_
_entity.id
_entity.type
_entity.pdbx_description
1 polymer ?
#
loop_
_entity_poly.entity_id
_entity_poly.type
_entity_poly.pdbx_seq_one_letter_code
_entity_poly.pdbx_strand_id
1 'polypeptide(L)'
;GLDVHYSGWEGEAEMMWDNAGYRLHLSASDSLSNLQFYIPEDGKTFCVEPVSHVPNVHNHPEFKELGDVMVLDKNETLIGAMTLTPSLIERPDSGLVDDDDIGVAPNRDYSLVD
;
A
#
# COMPACT_ATOMS: atom_id res chain seq x y z
N GLY A 1 12.13 3.88 15.19
CA GLY A 1 11.11 3.14 14.42
C GLY A 1 9.73 3.61 14.82
N LEU A 2 8.71 3.10 14.18
CA LEU A 2 7.30 3.30 14.52
C LEU A 2 6.70 1.93 14.82
N ASP A 3 5.90 1.85 15.89
CA ASP A 3 5.19 0.62 16.27
C ASP A 3 3.89 1.04 16.94
N VAL A 4 2.79 1.00 16.18
CA VAL A 4 1.51 1.58 16.58
C VAL A 4 0.33 0.74 16.13
N HIS A 5 -0.74 0.83 16.92
CA HIS A 5 -2.03 0.23 16.64
C HIS A 5 -3.08 1.31 16.38
N TYR A 6 -3.90 1.12 15.35
CA TYR A 6 -5.07 1.96 15.05
C TYR A 6 -6.36 1.13 15.16
N SER A 7 -7.24 1.56 16.07
CA SER A 7 -8.58 1.01 16.22
C SER A 7 -9.60 1.71 15.32
N GLY A 8 -10.67 1.00 14.93
CA GLY A 8 -11.73 1.58 14.10
C GLY A 8 -11.25 1.91 12.69
N TRP A 9 -10.25 1.19 12.21
CA TRP A 9 -9.74 1.33 10.85
C TRP A 9 -10.78 0.82 9.85
N GLU A 10 -10.98 1.56 8.75
CA GLU A 10 -12.05 1.29 7.78
C GLU A 10 -11.70 0.19 6.77
N GLY A 11 -10.62 -0.57 7.01
CA GLY A 11 -10.25 -1.71 6.18
C GLY A 11 -9.46 -1.36 4.92
N GLU A 12 -9.12 -0.09 4.69
CA GLU A 12 -8.45 0.36 3.47
C GLU A 12 -7.10 1.05 3.76
N ALA A 13 -6.07 0.73 2.98
CA ALA A 13 -4.77 1.38 3.02
C ALA A 13 -4.15 1.50 1.63
N GLU A 14 -3.52 2.65 1.34
CA GLU A 14 -2.76 2.87 0.11
C GLU A 14 -1.28 3.12 0.46
N MET A 15 -0.39 2.40 -0.22
CA MET A 15 1.05 2.55 -0.11
C MET A 15 1.60 3.00 -1.46
N MET A 16 2.25 4.16 -1.51
CA MET A 16 2.74 4.76 -2.75
C MET A 16 4.25 4.87 -2.73
N TRP A 17 4.88 4.44 -3.83
CA TRP A 17 6.29 4.68 -4.10
C TRP A 17 6.41 5.60 -5.32
N ASP A 18 6.14 6.89 -5.11
CA ASP A 18 6.07 7.89 -6.19
C ASP A 18 7.31 7.88 -7.10
N ASN A 19 8.50 7.85 -6.50
CA ASN A 19 9.77 7.80 -7.22
C ASN A 19 9.89 6.58 -8.14
N ALA A 20 9.26 5.47 -7.78
CA ALA A 20 9.30 4.23 -8.53
C ALA A 20 8.06 4.04 -9.44
N GLY A 21 7.04 4.89 -9.30
CA GLY A 21 5.86 4.92 -10.17
C GLY A 21 4.87 3.78 -9.95
N TYR A 22 4.80 3.21 -8.74
CA TYR A 22 3.82 2.20 -8.41
C TYR A 22 3.17 2.45 -7.05
N ARG A 23 1.98 1.89 -6.89
CA ARG A 23 1.20 1.88 -5.65
C ARG A 23 0.67 0.49 -5.36
N LEU A 24 0.36 0.25 -4.10
CA LEU A 24 -0.32 -0.93 -3.62
C LEU A 24 -1.56 -0.49 -2.83
N HIS A 25 -2.73 -0.96 -3.27
CA HIS A 25 -3.95 -0.81 -2.51
C HIS A 25 -4.20 -2.09 -1.70
N LEU A 26 -4.49 -1.95 -0.42
CA LEU A 26 -4.85 -3.02 0.49
C LEU A 26 -6.28 -2.79 0.94
N SER A 27 -7.15 -3.77 0.71
CA SER A 27 -8.48 -3.83 1.31
C SER A 27 -8.61 -5.06 2.21
N ALA A 28 -9.33 -4.92 3.31
CA ALA A 28 -9.58 -5.97 4.29
C ALA A 28 -11.08 -6.11 4.56
N SER A 29 -11.53 -7.33 4.85
CA SER A 29 -12.91 -7.58 5.28
C SER A 29 -13.18 -6.99 6.68
N ASP A 30 -14.43 -6.65 6.97
CA ASP A 30 -14.88 -6.08 8.26
C ASP A 30 -14.44 -6.85 9.52
N SER A 31 -14.14 -8.16 9.40
CA SER A 31 -13.58 -8.97 10.48
C SER A 31 -12.13 -8.63 10.85
N LEU A 32 -11.47 -7.74 10.10
CA LEU A 32 -10.11 -7.22 10.30
C LEU A 32 -10.15 -5.68 10.43
N SER A 33 -10.92 -5.18 11.40
CA SER A 33 -11.24 -3.75 11.60
C SER A 33 -10.20 -2.93 12.38
N ASN A 34 -9.06 -3.55 12.70
CA ASN A 34 -7.95 -2.92 13.40
C ASN A 34 -6.68 -3.01 12.53
N LEU A 35 -5.74 -2.09 12.73
CA LEU A 35 -4.51 -2.05 11.96
C LEU A 35 -3.29 -1.94 12.87
N GLN A 36 -2.37 -2.90 12.75
CA GLN A 36 -1.03 -2.78 13.29
C GLN A 36 -0.10 -2.22 12.21
N PHE A 37 0.68 -1.19 12.55
CA PHE A 37 1.62 -0.55 11.64
C PHE A 37 3.01 -0.47 12.27
N TYR A 38 4.01 -1.00 11.55
CA TYR A 38 5.37 -1.09 12.04
C TYR A 38 6.39 -0.60 11.01
N ILE A 39 7.39 0.16 11.47
CA ILE A 39 8.56 0.59 10.72
C ILE A 39 9.81 0.39 11.60
N PRO A 40 10.77 -0.48 11.22
CA PRO A 40 12.03 -0.62 11.94
C PRO A 40 12.85 0.68 11.92
N GLU A 41 13.85 0.78 12.79
CA GLU A 41 14.70 1.98 12.89
C GLU A 41 15.45 2.33 11.59
N ASP A 42 15.79 1.33 10.78
CA ASP A 42 16.48 1.55 9.51
C ASP A 42 15.55 2.04 8.39
N GLY A 43 14.23 1.99 8.60
CA GLY A 43 13.22 2.51 7.68
C GLY A 43 13.20 1.87 6.30
N LYS A 44 13.85 0.72 6.11
CA LYS A 44 13.98 0.08 4.79
C LYS A 44 12.77 -0.77 4.40
N THR A 45 12.01 -1.18 5.40
CA THR A 45 10.77 -1.95 5.25
C THR A 45 9.70 -1.34 6.13
N PHE A 46 8.46 -1.79 5.96
CA PHE A 46 7.36 -1.49 6.87
C PHE A 46 6.34 -2.63 6.81
N CYS A 47 5.45 -2.69 7.79
CA CYS A 47 4.34 -3.63 7.84
C CYS A 47 3.02 -2.86 7.95
N VAL A 48 2.01 -3.27 7.17
CA VAL A 48 0.61 -2.84 7.27
C VAL A 48 -0.20 -4.11 7.51
N GLU A 49 -0.69 -4.29 8.73
CA GLU A 49 -1.22 -5.57 9.20
C GLU A 49 -2.67 -5.41 9.66
N PRO A 50 -3.65 -5.77 8.82
CA PRO A 50 -5.04 -5.94 9.24
C PRO A 50 -5.15 -7.00 10.33
N VAL A 51 -5.71 -6.63 11.48
CA VAL A 51 -5.91 -7.51 12.63
C VAL A 51 -7.36 -7.44 13.10
N SER A 52 -7.86 -8.51 13.69
CA SER A 52 -9.28 -8.61 14.08
C SER A 52 -9.62 -7.89 15.39
N HIS A 53 -8.63 -7.60 16.23
CA HIS A 53 -8.83 -7.05 17.57
C HIS A 53 -7.57 -6.31 18.04
N VAL A 54 -7.73 -5.50 19.09
CA VAL A 54 -6.62 -4.75 19.70
C VAL A 54 -5.62 -5.67 20.39
N PRO A 55 -4.30 -5.38 20.29
CA PRO A 55 -3.28 -6.14 21.00
C PRO A 55 -3.58 -6.29 22.49
N ASN A 56 -3.29 -7.48 23.02
CA ASN A 56 -3.33 -7.79 24.45
C ASN A 56 -4.74 -7.69 25.12
N VAL A 57 -5.83 -7.59 24.35
CA VAL A 57 -7.20 -7.54 24.89
C VAL A 57 -7.58 -8.73 25.76
N HIS A 58 -6.94 -9.88 25.53
CA HIS A 58 -7.09 -11.07 26.38
C HIS A 58 -6.71 -10.80 27.85
N ASN A 59 -5.70 -9.97 28.09
CA ASN A 59 -5.21 -9.65 29.43
C ASN A 59 -5.72 -8.29 29.94
N HIS A 60 -6.25 -7.46 29.04
CA HIS A 60 -6.75 -6.11 29.33
C HIS A 60 -8.18 -5.93 28.80
N PRO A 61 -9.20 -6.40 29.54
CA PRO A 61 -10.60 -6.25 29.14
C PRO A 61 -11.05 -4.80 28.93
N GLU A 62 -10.36 -3.83 29.53
CA GLU A 62 -10.59 -2.41 29.30
C GLU A 62 -10.33 -1.96 27.85
N PHE A 63 -9.56 -2.74 27.06
CA PHE A 63 -9.29 -2.42 25.66
C PHE A 63 -10.39 -2.88 24.71
N LYS A 64 -11.42 -3.59 25.18
CA LYS A 64 -12.51 -4.10 24.33
C LYS A 64 -13.20 -3.02 23.50
N GLU A 65 -13.31 -1.79 24.03
CA GLU A 65 -13.85 -0.63 23.31
C GLU A 65 -13.03 -0.22 22.08
N LEU A 66 -11.77 -0.66 22.00
CA LEU A 66 -10.86 -0.43 20.87
C LEU A 66 -10.85 -1.61 19.89
N GLY A 67 -11.54 -2.72 20.19
CA GLY A 67 -11.62 -3.91 19.35
C GLY A 67 -11.49 -5.20 20.16
N ASP A 68 -12.60 -5.84 20.50
CA ASP A 68 -12.60 -7.11 21.25
C ASP A 68 -12.35 -8.33 20.36
N VAL A 69 -11.96 -9.44 20.97
CA VAL A 69 -11.92 -10.74 20.32
C VAL A 69 -13.33 -11.25 20.06
N MET A 70 -13.56 -11.89 18.91
CA MET A 70 -14.78 -12.64 18.68
C MET A 70 -14.67 -14.01 19.34
N VAL A 71 -15.54 -14.28 20.31
CA VAL A 71 -15.68 -15.61 20.93
C VAL A 71 -16.53 -16.48 20.00
N LEU A 72 -16.02 -17.66 19.66
CA LEU A 72 -16.69 -18.63 18.79
C LEU A 72 -17.22 -19.80 19.61
N ASP A 73 -18.46 -20.19 19.35
CA ASP A 73 -19.02 -21.44 19.87
C ASP A 73 -18.46 -22.66 19.13
N LYS A 74 -18.79 -23.85 19.64
CA LYS A 74 -18.39 -25.12 19.02
C LYS A 74 -18.89 -25.18 17.57
N ASN A 75 -17.95 -25.35 16.64
CA ASN A 75 -18.15 -25.41 15.18
C ASN A 75 -18.45 -24.07 14.50
N GLU A 76 -18.36 -22.94 15.20
CA GLU A 76 -18.39 -21.63 14.55
C GLU A 76 -17.05 -21.30 13.88
N THR A 77 -17.07 -20.37 12.93
CA THR A 77 -15.90 -19.95 12.17
C THR A 77 -15.90 -18.44 12.02
N LEU A 78 -14.74 -17.83 12.27
CA LEU A 78 -14.43 -16.46 11.84
C LEU A 78 -13.61 -16.53 10.56
N ILE A 79 -14.00 -15.74 9.56
CA ILE A 79 -13.26 -15.60 8.29
C ILE A 79 -12.80 -14.15 8.17
N GLY A 80 -11.51 -13.98 7.89
CA GLY A 80 -10.92 -12.72 7.47
C GLY A 80 -10.28 -12.87 6.10
N ALA A 81 -10.39 -11.83 5.28
CA ALA A 81 -9.77 -11.76 3.97
C ALA A 81 -9.09 -10.40 3.79
N MET A 82 -8.01 -10.40 3.03
CA MET A 82 -7.30 -9.21 2.58
C MET A 82 -6.99 -9.35 1.10
N THR A 83 -7.13 -8.26 0.35
CA THR A 83 -6.75 -8.17 -1.06
C THR A 83 -5.66 -7.14 -1.23
N LEU A 84 -4.61 -7.49 -1.97
CA LEU A 84 -3.50 -6.61 -2.33
C LEU A 84 -3.54 -6.37 -3.84
N THR A 85 -3.79 -5.12 -4.24
CA THR A 85 -3.95 -4.73 -5.65
C THR A 85 -2.83 -3.77 -6.06
N PRO A 86 -1.77 -4.26 -6.72
CA PRO A 86 -0.71 -3.40 -7.24
C PRO A 86 -1.20 -2.65 -8.49
N SER A 87 -0.75 -1.41 -8.67
CA SER A 87 -0.95 -0.67 -9.92
C SER A 87 0.17 0.33 -10.17
N LEU A 88 0.33 0.73 -11.43
CA LEU A 88 1.23 1.82 -11.81
C LEU A 88 0.58 3.16 -11.44
N ILE A 89 1.40 4.11 -11.01
CA ILE A 89 1.00 5.51 -10.85
C ILE A 89 1.14 6.15 -12.22
N GLU A 90 0.07 6.75 -12.74
CA GLU A 90 0.12 7.52 -13.99
C GLU A 90 1.18 8.62 -13.84
N ARG A 91 2.23 8.56 -14.66
CA ARG A 91 3.14 9.69 -14.78
C ARG A 91 2.41 10.76 -15.59
N PRO A 92 2.46 12.04 -15.18
CA PRO A 92 2.01 13.11 -16.06
C PRO A 92 2.71 12.94 -17.40
N ASP A 93 1.93 12.91 -18.47
CA ASP A 93 2.45 12.91 -19.83
C ASP A 93 3.44 14.08 -19.93
N SER A 94 4.73 13.78 -20.08
CA SER A 94 5.77 14.82 -19.98
C SER A 94 5.67 15.84 -21.11
N GLY A 95 4.81 15.59 -22.11
CA GLY A 95 4.67 16.40 -23.31
C GLY A 95 5.94 16.40 -24.17
N LEU A 96 6.97 15.66 -23.76
CA LEU A 96 8.18 15.42 -24.53
C LEU A 96 7.90 14.22 -25.42
N VAL A 97 8.06 14.44 -26.72
CA VAL A 97 8.00 13.39 -27.74
C VAL A 97 9.06 12.34 -27.39
N ASP A 98 8.70 11.05 -27.44
CA ASP A 98 9.67 9.97 -27.28
C ASP A 98 10.86 10.21 -28.24
N ASP A 99 12.10 10.04 -27.79
CA ASP A 99 13.30 10.26 -28.61
C ASP A 99 13.31 9.41 -29.90
N ASP A 100 12.50 8.34 -29.94
CA ASP A 100 12.28 7.48 -31.11
C ASP A 100 11.52 8.19 -32.26
N ASP A 101 10.90 9.34 -32.00
CA ASP A 101 10.18 10.16 -32.99
C ASP A 101 10.99 11.38 -33.48
N ILE A 102 12.24 11.55 -33.01
CA ILE A 102 13.19 12.49 -33.63
C ILE A 102 13.66 11.86 -34.95
N GLY A 103 12.85 12.05 -35.99
CA GLY A 103 13.17 11.63 -37.34
C GLY A 103 14.62 11.99 -37.70
N VAL A 104 15.36 10.99 -38.19
CA VAL A 104 16.75 11.14 -38.65
C VAL A 104 16.86 12.38 -39.52
N ALA A 105 17.60 13.40 -39.06
CA ALA A 105 17.83 14.60 -39.84
C ALA A 105 18.44 14.20 -41.20
N PRO A 106 17.89 14.66 -42.34
CA PRO A 106 18.43 14.27 -43.63
C PRO A 106 19.88 14.75 -43.73
N ASN A 107 20.74 13.87 -44.22
CA ASN A 107 22.16 14.11 -44.40
C ASN A 107 22.34 15.41 -45.20
N ARG A 108 22.91 16.45 -44.60
CA ARG A 108 23.20 17.71 -45.31
C ARG A 108 24.27 17.45 -46.35
N ASP A 109 23.92 17.66 -47.62
CA ASP A 109 24.87 17.66 -48.72
C ASP A 109 25.71 18.94 -48.68
N TYR A 110 27.03 18.78 -48.52
CA TYR A 110 28.01 19.86 -48.52
C TYR A 110 28.68 20.03 -49.90
N SER A 111 28.10 19.51 -50.98
CA SER A 111 28.69 19.55 -52.33
C SER A 111 28.73 20.92 -53.01
N LEU A 112 28.25 21.99 -52.37
CA LEU A 112 28.28 23.36 -52.92
C LEU A 112 28.91 24.34 -51.92
N VAL A 113 30.22 24.20 -51.73
CA VAL A 113 31.09 25.29 -51.31
C VAL A 113 32.20 25.41 -52.35
N ASP A 114 32.00 26.32 -53.30
CA ASP A 114 33.06 26.87 -54.18
C ASP A 114 33.97 27.83 -53.39
#